data_AF-A0A2S2P3E8-F1
#
_entry.id   AF-A0A2S2P3E8-F1
#
_cell.length_a   1.000
_cell.length_b   1.000
_cell.length_c   1.000
_cell.angle_alpha   90.00
_cell.angle_beta   90.00
_cell.angle_gamma   90.00
#
_symmetry.space_group_name_H-M   'P 1'
#
loop_
_entity.id
_entity.type
_entity.pdbx_description
1 polymer ?
#
loop_
_entity_poly.entity_id
_entity_poly.type
_entity_poly.pdbx_seq_one_letter_code
_entity_poly.pdbx_strand_id
1 'polypeptide(L)'
;MLTSTDVDKTGASYYGKQGLHLITSKGDTSQVIVNKEGPLYNAAWSPSSNEFCVIYGFMPSKATLYNLKCDAVMEFGTGTFNAVYYNPFGNILLLAGFGNVQGNAELWDINGKKKIKKMEIPDTTFLQWSPDGQHFVTATTAPRLKVSNGYKIWHYSGALLHEKPWGKDELYQVVWQNYPQGTFKTPNIVYKAVEGIASSQPVASKQVYRPPHARNTDFKPTSLHEDSSLETKNQSKAYLKMKKKREAKRQAKQQQDVEDSSNNKQSAVKTSEEPKDNEKQLRIKKIQSDLKSINRFKTLQSSGKELDNNQMARLKLENGLLAELKQLQL
;
A
#
# COMPACT_ATOMS: atom_id res chain seq x y z
N MET A 1 -2.42 12.57 16.21
CA MET A 1 -1.76 11.33 16.69
C MET A 1 -2.29 10.20 15.83
N LEU A 2 -1.43 9.50 15.08
CA LEU A 2 -1.83 8.34 14.29
C LEU A 2 -1.58 7.08 15.14
N THR A 3 -2.64 6.41 15.54
CA THR A 3 -2.58 5.14 16.28
C THR A 3 -2.95 4.02 15.31
N SER A 4 -2.05 3.06 15.09
CA SER A 4 -2.33 1.86 14.28
C SER A 4 -2.39 0.64 15.19
N THR A 5 -3.38 -0.23 14.98
CA THR A 5 -3.43 -1.58 15.55
C THR A 5 -2.80 -2.57 14.56
N ASP A 6 -2.24 -3.67 15.09
CA ASP A 6 -1.41 -4.62 14.35
C ASP A 6 -2.20 -5.37 13.25
N VAL A 7 -1.54 -5.62 12.11
CA VAL A 7 -2.14 -6.14 10.86
C VAL A 7 -1.57 -7.51 10.49
N ASP A 8 -2.44 -8.42 10.00
CA ASP A 8 -2.01 -9.74 9.55
C ASP A 8 -1.32 -9.70 8.17
N LYS A 9 -0.89 -10.86 7.65
CA LYS A 9 -0.23 -11.00 6.33
C LYS A 9 -1.11 -10.58 5.14
N THR A 10 -2.41 -10.35 5.36
CA THR A 10 -3.35 -9.86 4.33
C THR A 10 -3.60 -8.35 4.43
N GLY A 11 -3.03 -7.68 5.43
CA GLY A 11 -3.24 -6.26 5.69
C GLY A 11 -4.56 -5.97 6.43
N ALA A 12 -5.24 -7.01 6.94
CA ALA A 12 -6.43 -6.87 7.76
C ALA A 12 -6.04 -6.94 9.25
N SER A 13 -6.44 -5.95 10.04
CA SER A 13 -6.13 -5.90 11.47
C SER A 13 -6.97 -6.92 12.24
N TYR A 14 -6.30 -7.75 13.05
CA TYR A 14 -6.85 -8.94 13.73
C TYR A 14 -8.06 -8.66 14.65
N TYR A 15 -8.32 -7.39 14.98
CA TYR A 15 -9.45 -6.96 15.80
C TYR A 15 -10.12 -5.63 15.35
N GLY A 16 -9.95 -5.15 14.12
CA GLY A 16 -10.71 -3.96 13.73
C GLY A 16 -10.38 -3.31 12.40
N LYS A 17 -11.40 -2.68 11.83
CA LYS A 17 -11.29 -1.70 10.74
C LYS A 17 -10.42 -0.52 11.22
N GLN A 18 -9.41 -0.12 10.44
CA GLN A 18 -8.69 1.13 10.71
C GLN A 18 -9.66 2.31 10.56
N GLY A 19 -9.87 3.06 11.64
CA GLY A 19 -10.71 4.25 11.68
C GLY A 19 -9.86 5.50 11.84
N LEU A 20 -10.11 6.52 11.04
CA LEU A 20 -9.54 7.85 11.24
C LEU A 20 -10.55 8.69 12.02
N HIS A 21 -10.12 9.26 13.14
CA HIS A 21 -10.94 10.13 13.97
C HIS A 21 -10.28 11.49 14.14
N LEU A 22 -11.07 12.54 13.95
CA LEU A 22 -10.73 13.89 14.35
C LEU A 22 -11.19 14.11 15.80
N ILE A 23 -10.29 14.59 16.65
CA ILE A 23 -10.57 14.88 18.06
C ILE A 23 -10.31 16.37 18.29
N THR A 24 -11.31 17.09 18.79
CA THR A 24 -11.18 18.51 19.15
C THR A 24 -10.62 18.67 20.56
N SER A 25 -10.10 19.85 20.89
CA SER A 25 -9.62 20.17 22.24
C SER A 25 -10.72 20.12 23.31
N LYS A 26 -12.00 20.17 22.90
CA LYS A 26 -13.17 20.04 23.78
C LYS A 26 -13.54 18.57 24.05
N GLY A 27 -12.91 17.62 23.36
CA GLY A 27 -13.21 16.20 23.46
C GLY A 27 -14.24 15.69 22.44
N ASP A 28 -14.71 16.54 21.52
CA ASP A 28 -15.62 16.09 20.46
C ASP A 28 -14.86 15.20 19.47
N THR A 29 -15.46 14.07 19.10
CA THR A 29 -14.88 13.13 18.15
C THR A 29 -15.73 13.02 16.89
N SER A 30 -15.10 13.12 15.72
CA SER A 30 -15.75 12.91 14.42
C SER A 30 -15.00 11.85 13.63
N GLN A 31 -15.71 10.87 13.08
CA GLN A 31 -15.09 9.85 12.24
C GLN A 31 -14.90 10.39 10.82
N VAL A 32 -13.66 10.33 10.32
CA VAL A 32 -13.34 10.68 8.94
C VAL A 32 -13.58 9.46 8.06
N ILE A 33 -14.50 9.61 7.09
CA ILE A 33 -14.82 8.54 6.15
C ILE A 33 -13.84 8.60 4.97
N VAL A 34 -13.07 7.54 4.81
CA VAL A 34 -12.17 7.33 3.67
C VAL A 34 -12.86 6.48 2.61
N ASN A 35 -12.70 6.85 1.32
CA ASN A 35 -13.39 6.19 0.21
C ASN A 35 -12.55 5.14 -0.52
N LYS A 36 -11.55 4.58 0.16
CA LYS A 36 -10.72 3.49 -0.37
C LYS A 36 -10.24 2.58 0.76
N GLU A 37 -10.35 1.28 0.55
CA GLU A 37 -9.88 0.27 1.49
C GLU A 37 -8.35 0.16 1.49
N GLY A 38 -7.78 -0.02 2.68
CA GLY A 38 -6.37 -0.24 2.93
C GLY A 38 -5.84 0.62 4.08
N PRO A 39 -4.51 0.63 4.28
CA PRO A 39 -3.90 1.28 5.42
C PRO A 39 -3.93 2.81 5.31
N LEU A 40 -3.80 3.49 6.46
CA LEU A 40 -3.45 4.92 6.53
C LEU A 40 -1.92 5.07 6.51
N TYR A 41 -1.36 5.70 5.47
CA TYR A 41 0.10 5.90 5.38
C TYR A 41 0.56 7.15 6.11
N ASN A 42 -0.19 8.26 5.97
CA ASN A 42 0.20 9.54 6.54
C ASN A 42 -1.02 10.44 6.75
N ALA A 43 -0.96 11.29 7.77
CA ALA A 43 -1.90 12.36 8.01
C ALA A 43 -1.14 13.59 8.48
N ALA A 44 -1.32 14.72 7.80
CA ALA A 44 -0.62 15.97 8.07
C ALA A 44 -1.61 17.13 8.18
N TRP A 45 -1.48 17.93 9.24
CA TRP A 45 -2.22 19.17 9.40
C TRP A 45 -1.64 20.27 8.53
N SER A 46 -2.50 21.07 7.93
CA SER A 46 -2.07 22.35 7.37
C SER A 46 -1.54 23.25 8.48
N PRO A 47 -0.47 24.02 8.25
CA PRO A 47 0.01 25.04 9.18
C PRO A 47 -1.07 26.06 9.58
N SER A 48 -2.06 26.30 8.72
CA SER A 48 -3.21 27.16 9.01
C SER A 48 -4.22 26.54 9.98
N SER A 49 -4.07 25.26 10.33
CA SER A 49 -4.91 24.50 11.27
C SER A 49 -6.40 24.37 10.89
N ASN A 50 -6.77 24.73 9.66
CA ASN A 50 -8.17 24.67 9.18
C ASN A 50 -8.48 23.39 8.39
N GLU A 51 -7.45 22.71 7.91
CA GLU A 51 -7.55 21.57 7.01
C GLU A 51 -6.43 20.57 7.30
N PHE A 52 -6.63 19.32 6.91
CA PHE A 52 -5.63 18.27 7.03
C PHE A 52 -5.68 17.33 5.81
N CYS A 53 -4.53 16.84 5.39
CA CYS A 53 -4.42 15.89 4.29
C CYS A 53 -4.13 14.48 4.82
N VAL A 54 -4.79 13.49 4.21
CA VAL A 54 -4.66 12.08 4.58
C VAL A 54 -4.31 11.27 3.33
N ILE A 55 -3.33 10.39 3.45
CA ILE A 55 -2.98 9.39 2.44
C ILE A 55 -3.42 8.02 2.94
N TYR A 56 -4.24 7.33 2.15
CA TYR A 56 -4.85 6.06 2.53
C TYR A 56 -5.08 5.10 1.37
N GLY A 57 -5.36 3.85 1.73
CA GLY A 57 -5.79 2.78 0.82
C GLY A 57 -4.62 2.00 0.19
N PHE A 58 -4.89 0.80 -0.31
CA PHE A 58 -3.83 -0.01 -0.93
C PHE A 58 -3.19 0.68 -2.14
N MET A 59 -1.87 0.53 -2.28
CA MET A 59 -1.12 1.16 -3.37
C MET A 59 -1.70 0.74 -4.74
N PRO A 60 -1.94 1.68 -5.67
CA PRO A 60 -1.66 3.13 -5.60
C PRO A 60 -2.59 3.87 -4.62
N SER A 61 -2.01 4.46 -3.57
CA SER A 61 -2.71 5.19 -2.52
C SER A 61 -3.55 6.36 -3.06
N LYS A 62 -4.57 6.76 -2.30
CA LYS A 62 -5.33 7.99 -2.54
C LYS A 62 -4.92 9.04 -1.53
N ALA A 63 -4.87 10.30 -1.96
CA ALA A 63 -4.66 11.43 -1.08
C ALA A 63 -5.87 12.38 -1.16
N THR A 64 -6.39 12.77 0.01
CA THR A 64 -7.56 13.67 0.12
C THR A 64 -7.29 14.72 1.19
N LEU A 65 -7.70 15.96 0.90
CA LEU A 65 -7.73 17.08 1.83
C LEU A 65 -9.12 17.15 2.48
N TYR A 66 -9.15 17.25 3.81
CA TYR A 66 -10.37 17.32 4.61
C TYR A 66 -10.42 18.63 5.40
N ASN A 67 -11.64 19.13 5.62
CA ASN A 67 -11.90 20.25 6.52
C ASN A 67 -12.09 19.78 7.98
N LEU A 68 -12.28 20.72 8.91
CA LEU A 68 -12.58 20.42 10.33
C LEU A 68 -13.90 19.66 10.56
N LYS A 69 -14.79 19.61 9.57
CA LYS A 69 -16.04 18.83 9.62
C LYS A 69 -15.85 17.39 9.11
N CYS A 70 -14.63 17.02 8.74
CA CYS A 70 -14.30 15.74 8.13
C CYS A 70 -14.88 15.54 6.71
N ASP A 71 -15.28 16.63 6.04
CA ASP A 71 -15.70 16.59 4.64
C ASP A 71 -14.49 16.68 3.70
N ALA A 72 -14.52 15.92 2.60
CA ALA A 72 -13.49 16.00 1.57
C ALA A 72 -13.60 17.32 0.79
N VAL A 73 -12.56 18.16 0.89
CA VAL A 73 -12.46 19.47 0.22
C VAL A 73 -11.84 19.34 -1.17
N MET A 74 -10.87 18.43 -1.31
CA MET A 74 -10.14 18.18 -2.54
C MET A 74 -9.60 16.75 -2.56
N GLU A 75 -9.71 16.08 -3.70
CA GLU A 75 -9.03 14.80 -3.94
C GLU A 75 -7.87 15.02 -4.91
N PHE A 76 -6.68 14.58 -4.53
CA PHE A 76 -5.46 14.73 -5.34
C PHE A 76 -5.30 13.63 -6.39
N GLY A 77 -6.20 12.63 -6.37
CA GLY A 77 -6.15 11.45 -7.23
C GLY A 77 -5.42 10.27 -6.58
N THR A 78 -5.03 9.30 -7.42
CA THR A 78 -4.30 8.10 -7.00
C THR A 78 -2.85 8.16 -7.46
N GLY A 79 -1.95 7.65 -6.63
CA GLY A 79 -0.53 7.62 -6.92
C GLY A 79 0.22 6.80 -5.90
N THR A 80 1.53 6.71 -6.06
CA THR A 80 2.40 5.98 -5.14
C THR A 80 2.83 6.91 -4.00
N PHE A 81 1.87 7.43 -3.21
CA PHE A 81 2.13 8.40 -2.15
C PHE A 81 2.19 7.70 -0.79
N ASN A 82 3.11 8.12 0.07
CA ASN A 82 3.17 7.69 1.47
C ASN A 82 3.56 8.82 2.42
N ALA A 83 3.84 10.01 1.92
CA ALA A 83 4.20 11.16 2.73
C ALA A 83 3.57 12.46 2.19
N VAL A 84 3.19 13.34 3.11
CA VAL A 84 2.65 14.68 2.83
C VAL A 84 3.56 15.70 3.50
N TYR A 85 3.90 16.78 2.80
CA TYR A 85 4.67 17.90 3.34
C TYR A 85 4.04 19.22 2.93
N TYR A 86 3.57 19.99 3.90
CA TYR A 86 3.14 21.37 3.70
C TYR A 86 4.32 22.31 3.75
N ASN A 87 4.31 23.34 2.91
CA ASN A 87 5.19 24.48 3.11
C ASN A 87 4.76 25.24 4.39
N PRO A 88 5.62 26.07 5.00
CA PRO A 88 5.35 26.71 6.29
C PRO A 88 4.08 27.58 6.33
N PHE A 89 3.61 28.06 5.17
CA PHE A 89 2.41 28.89 5.05
C PHE A 89 1.15 28.09 4.73
N GLY A 90 1.26 26.81 4.38
CA GLY A 90 0.14 25.92 4.04
C GLY A 90 -0.47 26.13 2.65
N ASN A 91 0.04 27.05 1.83
CA ASN A 91 -0.47 27.29 0.47
C ASN A 91 0.05 26.30 -0.57
N ILE A 92 1.18 25.61 -0.29
CA ILE A 92 1.76 24.59 -1.17
C ILE A 92 1.85 23.27 -0.41
N LEU A 93 1.41 22.19 -1.05
CA LEU A 93 1.46 20.83 -0.53
C LEU A 93 2.26 19.94 -1.48
N LEU A 94 3.17 19.15 -0.92
CA LEU A 94 3.94 18.14 -1.64
C LEU A 94 3.50 16.75 -1.20
N LEU A 95 3.01 15.96 -2.15
CA LEU A 95 2.74 14.54 -2.00
C LEU A 95 3.93 13.76 -2.55
N ALA A 96 4.47 12.82 -1.80
CA ALA A 96 5.60 12.01 -2.25
C ALA A 96 5.50 10.55 -1.85
N GLY A 97 6.19 9.71 -2.62
CA GLY A 97 6.42 8.30 -2.33
C GLY A 97 7.89 8.00 -2.09
N PHE A 98 8.30 7.86 -0.83
CA PHE A 98 9.70 7.61 -0.46
C PHE A 98 9.94 6.19 0.08
N GLY A 99 11.20 5.75 0.07
CA GLY A 99 11.59 4.40 0.52
C GLY A 99 11.44 3.37 -0.58
N ASN A 100 10.54 2.40 -0.41
CA ASN A 100 10.37 1.28 -1.36
C ASN A 100 9.62 1.68 -2.64
N VAL A 101 9.43 2.97 -2.88
CA VAL A 101 8.69 3.53 -4.01
C VAL A 101 9.66 4.38 -4.83
N GLN A 102 9.44 4.49 -6.14
CA GLN A 102 10.31 5.16 -7.11
C GLN A 102 10.58 6.66 -6.89
N GLY A 103 10.13 7.28 -5.79
CA GLY A 103 10.42 8.69 -5.52
C GLY A 103 9.53 9.69 -6.27
N ASN A 104 8.36 9.26 -6.78
CA ASN A 104 7.43 10.19 -7.42
C ASN A 104 6.94 11.25 -6.42
N ALA A 105 6.98 12.52 -6.84
CA ALA A 105 6.49 13.65 -6.08
C ALA A 105 5.55 14.53 -6.91
N GLU A 106 4.52 15.08 -6.27
CA GLU A 106 3.58 16.01 -6.86
C GLU A 106 3.43 17.24 -5.97
N LEU A 107 3.62 18.42 -6.55
CA LEU A 107 3.41 19.72 -5.92
C LEU A 107 2.04 20.26 -6.30
N TRP A 108 1.31 20.72 -5.30
CA TRP A 108 -0.05 21.21 -5.40
C TRP A 108 -0.18 22.59 -4.78
N ASP A 109 -0.90 23.46 -5.49
CA ASP A 109 -1.41 24.72 -4.97
C ASP A 109 -2.75 24.43 -4.29
N ILE A 110 -2.78 24.62 -2.97
CA ILE A 110 -3.96 24.35 -2.15
C ILE A 110 -5.05 25.40 -2.37
N ASN A 111 -4.65 26.67 -2.48
CA ASN A 111 -5.59 27.78 -2.66
C ASN A 111 -6.18 27.77 -4.08
N GLY A 112 -5.33 27.54 -5.09
CA GLY A 112 -5.73 27.41 -6.48
C GLY A 112 -6.31 26.05 -6.85
N LYS A 113 -6.29 25.07 -5.93
CA LYS A 113 -6.74 23.68 -6.13
C LYS A 113 -6.17 23.01 -7.38
N LYS A 114 -4.90 23.28 -7.68
CA LYS A 114 -4.28 22.91 -8.95
C LYS A 114 -2.92 22.25 -8.75
N LYS A 115 -2.65 21.21 -9.53
CA LYS A 115 -1.32 20.60 -9.60
C LYS A 115 -0.35 21.60 -10.24
N ILE A 116 0.72 21.94 -9.52
CA ILE A 116 1.80 22.81 -9.99
C ILE A 116 2.73 21.98 -10.88
N LYS A 117 3.25 20.87 -10.35
CA LYS A 117 4.24 20.06 -11.04
C LYS A 117 4.22 18.61 -10.55
N LYS A 118 4.49 17.69 -11.47
CA LYS A 118 4.88 16.31 -11.17
C LYS A 118 6.37 16.15 -11.46
N MET A 119 7.10 15.54 -10.54
CA MET A 119 8.54 15.34 -10.64
C MET A 119 8.97 14.01 -10.00
N GLU A 120 10.19 13.59 -10.30
CA GLU A 120 10.78 12.37 -9.79
C GLU A 120 11.98 12.74 -8.90
N ILE A 121 11.95 12.29 -7.65
CA ILE A 121 12.97 12.55 -6.64
C ILE A 121 13.37 11.21 -6.01
N PRO A 122 14.13 10.39 -6.74
CA PRO A 122 14.51 9.05 -6.29
C PRO A 122 15.41 9.13 -5.05
N ASP A 123 15.52 7.99 -4.34
CA ASP A 123 16.44 7.78 -3.21
C ASP A 123 16.33 8.80 -2.06
N THR A 124 15.20 9.51 -1.98
CA THR A 124 14.97 10.51 -0.93
C THR A 124 14.56 9.82 0.37
N THR A 125 15.31 10.11 1.42
CA THR A 125 15.04 9.63 2.78
C THR A 125 14.46 10.71 3.67
N PHE A 126 14.75 11.96 3.36
CA PHE A 126 14.39 13.14 4.14
C PHE A 126 13.96 14.27 3.21
N LEU A 127 12.89 14.97 3.59
CA LEU A 127 12.42 16.18 2.90
C LEU A 127 12.05 17.23 3.93
N GLN A 128 12.48 18.47 3.71
CA GLN A 128 12.09 19.62 4.54
C GLN A 128 11.91 20.87 3.69
N TRP A 129 10.80 21.57 3.91
CA TRP A 129 10.58 22.89 3.33
C TRP A 129 11.48 23.94 3.98
N SER A 130 11.99 24.86 3.15
CA SER A 130 12.64 26.07 3.62
C SER A 130 11.62 26.97 4.34
N PRO A 131 12.05 27.72 5.37
CA PRO A 131 11.22 28.72 6.04
C PRO A 131 10.62 29.79 5.11
N ASP A 132 11.22 30.02 3.94
CA ASP A 132 10.69 30.93 2.91
C ASP A 132 9.43 30.40 2.20
N GLY A 133 9.12 29.11 2.36
CA GLY A 133 7.98 28.43 1.74
C GLY A 133 8.01 28.32 0.22
N GLN A 134 9.12 28.65 -0.43
CA GLN A 134 9.34 28.52 -1.88
C GLN A 134 10.28 27.35 -2.20
N HIS A 135 11.26 27.10 -1.33
CA HIS A 135 12.27 26.08 -1.56
C HIS A 135 12.05 24.88 -0.65
N PHE A 136 12.55 23.73 -1.06
CA PHE A 136 12.63 22.55 -0.21
C PHE A 136 13.90 21.78 -0.48
N VAL A 137 14.39 21.10 0.55
CA VAL A 137 15.55 20.22 0.47
C VAL A 137 15.08 18.78 0.45
N THR A 138 15.73 17.96 -0.38
CA THR A 138 15.61 16.51 -0.36
C THR A 138 16.98 15.92 -0.12
N ALA A 139 17.08 14.95 0.79
CA ALA A 139 18.36 14.34 1.14
C ALA A 139 18.28 12.81 1.20
N THR A 140 19.39 12.20 0.81
CA THR A 140 19.68 10.78 0.99
C THR A 140 20.64 10.67 2.16
N THR A 141 20.15 10.10 3.27
CA THR A 141 20.84 10.09 4.57
C THR A 141 21.06 8.67 5.10
N ALA A 142 22.22 8.49 5.72
CA ALA A 142 22.56 7.31 6.51
C ALA A 142 21.90 7.38 7.89
N PRO A 143 21.60 6.24 8.56
CA PRO A 143 21.94 4.87 8.15
C PRO A 143 20.93 4.24 7.18
N ARG A 144 19.82 4.93 6.86
CA ARG A 144 18.71 4.35 6.07
C ARG A 144 19.15 3.98 4.65
N LEU A 145 19.86 4.87 3.97
CA LEU A 145 20.55 4.59 2.71
C LEU A 145 22.00 5.00 2.84
N LYS A 146 22.93 4.09 2.54
CA LYS A 146 24.38 4.34 2.60
C LYS A 146 25.00 4.67 1.24
N VAL A 147 24.22 4.57 0.17
CA VAL A 147 24.65 4.84 -1.20
C VAL A 147 24.06 6.16 -1.65
N SER A 148 24.80 6.91 -2.47
CA SER A 148 24.36 8.18 -3.07
C SER A 148 23.95 9.23 -2.04
N ASN A 149 24.61 9.27 -0.88
CA ASN A 149 24.39 10.28 0.14
C ASN A 149 24.66 11.69 -0.40
N GLY A 150 23.84 12.65 0.01
CA GLY A 150 23.86 14.01 -0.53
C GLY A 150 22.51 14.70 -0.36
N TYR A 151 22.44 15.95 -0.80
CA TYR A 151 21.21 16.71 -0.79
C TYR A 151 21.01 17.54 -2.05
N LYS A 152 19.75 17.85 -2.33
CA LYS A 152 19.31 18.66 -3.46
C LYS A 152 18.35 19.74 -2.94
N ILE A 153 18.51 20.96 -3.42
CA ILE A 153 17.62 22.09 -3.13
C ILE A 153 16.79 22.36 -4.37
N TRP A 154 15.48 22.39 -4.18
CA TRP A 154 14.50 22.55 -5.23
C TRP A 154 13.67 23.79 -4.98
N HIS A 155 13.19 24.39 -6.06
CA HIS A 155 12.10 25.35 -6.03
C HIS A 155 10.75 24.61 -6.20
N TYR A 156 9.66 25.13 -5.63
CA TYR A 156 8.33 24.52 -5.72
C TYR A 156 7.82 24.35 -7.17
N SER A 157 8.37 25.09 -8.13
CA SER A 157 8.09 24.90 -9.56
C SER A 157 8.65 23.58 -10.13
N GLY A 158 9.42 22.84 -9.33
CA GLY A 158 10.15 21.62 -9.71
C GLY A 158 11.53 21.86 -10.31
N ALA A 159 12.05 23.10 -10.23
CA ALA A 159 13.39 23.41 -10.69
C ALA A 159 14.42 22.97 -9.66
N LEU A 160 15.45 22.24 -10.09
CA LEU A 160 16.61 21.92 -9.25
C LEU A 160 17.52 23.15 -9.19
N LEU A 161 17.80 23.68 -8.02
CA LEU A 161 18.65 24.87 -7.85
C LEU A 161 20.06 24.51 -7.41
N HIS A 162 20.19 23.47 -6.59
CA HIS A 162 21.48 23.04 -6.07
C HIS A 162 21.49 21.54 -5.85
N GLU A 163 22.62 20.91 -6.13
CA GLU A 163 22.87 19.51 -5.85
C GLU A 163 24.27 19.38 -5.26
N LYS A 164 24.36 18.71 -4.11
CA LYS A 164 25.63 18.41 -3.46
C LYS A 164 25.70 16.91 -3.16
N PRO A 165 26.43 16.12 -3.97
CA PRO A 165 26.78 14.76 -3.60
C PRO A 165 27.76 14.78 -2.42
N TRP A 166 27.59 13.87 -1.47
CA TRP A 166 28.46 13.74 -0.31
C TRP A 166 29.65 12.79 -0.56
N GLY A 167 29.56 11.95 -1.60
CA GLY A 167 30.66 11.08 -2.03
C GLY A 167 30.73 9.78 -1.24
N LYS A 168 31.90 9.49 -0.65
CA LYS A 168 32.17 8.24 0.09
C LYS A 168 31.80 8.31 1.57
N ASP A 169 31.62 9.51 2.09
CA ASP A 169 31.25 9.73 3.48
C ASP A 169 29.73 9.56 3.69
N GLU A 170 29.33 9.39 4.95
CA GLU A 170 27.93 9.25 5.32
C GLU A 170 27.34 10.63 5.68
N LEU A 171 26.19 10.94 5.07
CA LEU A 171 25.41 12.13 5.41
C LEU A 171 24.33 11.74 6.42
N TYR A 172 24.40 12.26 7.64
CA TYR A 172 23.44 11.89 8.69
C TYR A 172 22.21 12.79 8.74
N GLN A 173 22.37 14.09 8.52
CA GLN A 173 21.28 15.04 8.67
C GLN A 173 21.49 16.28 7.81
N VAL A 174 20.38 16.85 7.34
CA VAL A 174 20.31 18.16 6.72
C VAL A 174 19.12 18.88 7.34
N VAL A 175 19.30 20.14 7.72
CA VAL A 175 18.25 20.97 8.29
C VAL A 175 18.38 22.39 7.79
N TRP A 176 17.25 23.04 7.53
CA TRP A 176 17.22 24.48 7.32
C TRP A 176 17.47 25.23 8.63
N GLN A 177 18.09 26.40 8.53
CA GLN A 177 18.18 27.32 9.65
C GLN A 177 16.77 27.80 10.04
N ASN A 178 16.46 27.79 11.34
CA ASN A 178 15.19 28.27 11.83
C ASN A 178 15.13 29.80 11.83
N TYR A 179 13.94 30.35 11.57
CA TYR A 179 13.68 31.79 11.62
C TYR A 179 12.45 32.08 12.49
N PRO A 180 12.38 33.25 13.14
CA PRO A 180 11.17 33.69 13.83
C PRO A 180 9.95 33.74 12.90
N GLN A 181 8.76 33.53 13.46
CA GLN A 181 7.51 33.68 12.71
C GLN A 181 7.38 35.10 12.15
N GLY A 182 6.88 35.24 10.92
CA GLY A 182 6.71 36.52 10.24
C GLY A 182 7.96 37.07 9.56
N THR A 183 9.11 36.40 9.64
CA THR A 183 10.34 36.80 8.91
C THR A 183 10.13 36.79 7.39
N PHE A 184 9.38 35.82 6.89
CA PHE A 184 9.11 35.65 5.46
C PHE A 184 7.64 35.94 5.16
N LYS A 185 7.38 36.52 3.99
CA LYS A 185 6.03 36.75 3.47
C LYS A 185 5.53 35.51 2.75
N THR A 186 4.22 35.30 2.76
CA THR A 186 3.58 34.22 2.00
C THR A 186 3.97 34.33 0.52
N PRO A 187 4.51 33.28 -0.08
CA PRO A 187 4.94 33.33 -1.47
C PRO A 187 3.76 33.34 -2.43
N ASN A 188 3.82 34.18 -3.44
CA ASN A 188 2.89 34.15 -4.57
C ASN A 188 3.26 32.99 -5.49
N ILE A 189 2.31 32.08 -5.72
CA ILE A 189 2.52 30.88 -6.53
C ILE A 189 2.49 31.27 -8.01
N VAL A 190 3.59 30.99 -8.71
CA VAL A 190 3.73 31.16 -10.15
C VAL A 190 3.89 29.79 -10.78
N TYR A 191 3.06 29.47 -11.76
CA TYR A 191 3.09 28.16 -12.43
C TYR A 191 4.17 28.03 -13.49
N LYS A 192 4.83 29.14 -13.86
CA LYS A 192 5.97 29.11 -14.78
C LYS A 192 7.18 28.51 -14.06
N ALA A 193 7.83 27.55 -14.71
CA ALA A 193 9.05 26.95 -14.19
C ALA A 193 10.18 27.99 -14.12
N VAL A 194 10.84 28.07 -12.97
CA VAL A 194 12.09 28.81 -12.80
C VAL A 194 13.22 28.04 -13.48
N GLU A 195 14.24 28.75 -13.97
CA GLU A 195 15.44 28.13 -14.52
C GLU A 195 16.21 27.40 -13.42
N GLY A 196 16.68 26.19 -13.71
CA GLY A 196 17.39 25.35 -12.77
C GLY A 196 18.55 24.61 -13.44
N ILE A 197 19.34 23.91 -12.63
CA ILE A 197 20.46 23.09 -13.08
C ILE A 197 19.99 21.69 -13.48
N ALA A 198 20.77 21.02 -14.35
CA ALA A 198 20.58 19.61 -14.63
C ALA A 198 21.19 18.75 -13.51
N SER A 199 20.52 17.66 -13.13
CA SER A 199 21.04 16.69 -12.16
C SER A 199 22.27 15.98 -12.71
N SER A 200 23.33 15.91 -11.91
CA SER A 200 24.58 15.22 -12.21
C SER A 200 24.52 13.70 -12.03
N GLN A 201 23.52 13.20 -11.31
CA GLN A 201 23.35 11.76 -11.08
C GLN A 201 22.94 11.00 -12.37
N PRO A 202 23.55 9.83 -12.64
CA PRO A 202 23.19 9.01 -13.78
C PRO A 202 21.77 8.45 -13.60
N VAL A 203 20.88 8.81 -14.51
CA VAL A 203 19.54 8.19 -14.57
C VAL A 203 19.74 6.76 -15.05
N ALA A 204 19.32 5.78 -14.23
CA ALA A 204 19.36 4.38 -14.60
C ALA A 204 18.62 4.19 -15.94
N SER A 205 19.27 3.55 -16.92
CA SER A 205 18.67 3.35 -18.23
C SER A 205 17.41 2.50 -18.08
N LYS A 206 16.27 2.97 -18.62
CA LYS A 206 15.01 2.21 -18.67
C LYS A 206 15.08 1.00 -19.62
N GLN A 207 16.27 0.54 -19.97
CA GLN A 207 16.44 -0.60 -20.86
C GLN A 207 15.97 -1.87 -20.13
N VAL A 208 15.01 -2.55 -20.74
CA VAL A 208 14.52 -3.84 -20.26
C VAL A 208 15.72 -4.79 -20.14
N TYR A 209 15.95 -5.31 -18.93
CA TYR A 209 17.05 -6.24 -18.66
C TYR A 209 16.97 -7.43 -19.61
N ARG A 210 17.99 -7.59 -20.46
CA ARG A 210 18.13 -8.74 -21.35
C ARG A 210 19.12 -9.72 -20.71
N PRO A 211 18.68 -10.93 -20.34
CA PRO A 211 19.58 -11.89 -19.73
C PRO A 211 20.72 -12.25 -20.70
N PRO A 212 21.92 -12.58 -20.19
CA PRO A 212 23.11 -12.79 -21.01
C PRO A 212 22.93 -13.79 -22.16
N HIS A 213 22.11 -14.82 -21.97
CA HIS A 213 21.84 -15.86 -22.98
C HIS A 213 20.90 -15.43 -24.11
N ALA A 214 20.18 -14.31 -23.98
CA ALA A 214 19.18 -13.86 -24.95
C ALA A 214 19.64 -12.64 -25.78
N ARG A 215 20.95 -12.32 -25.75
CA ARG A 215 21.49 -11.10 -26.36
C ARG A 215 21.43 -11.06 -27.89
N ASN A 216 21.27 -12.22 -28.54
CA ASN A 216 21.28 -12.38 -30.02
C ASN A 216 20.01 -13.04 -30.59
N THR A 217 18.94 -13.16 -29.80
CA THR A 217 17.66 -13.74 -30.22
C THR A 217 16.54 -12.72 -30.04
N ASP A 218 15.47 -12.80 -30.84
CA ASP A 218 14.26 -11.98 -30.68
C ASP A 218 13.58 -12.27 -29.33
N PHE A 219 14.08 -11.60 -28.28
CA PHE A 219 13.55 -11.69 -26.93
C PHE A 219 12.38 -10.73 -26.77
N LYS A 220 11.16 -11.28 -26.68
CA LYS A 220 9.99 -10.55 -26.22
C LYS A 220 9.90 -10.70 -24.69
N PRO A 221 10.12 -9.62 -23.91
CA PRO A 221 9.91 -9.68 -22.47
C PRO A 221 8.41 -9.92 -22.19
N THR A 222 8.10 -11.00 -21.48
CA THR A 222 6.78 -11.15 -20.86
C THR A 222 6.69 -10.18 -19.69
N SER A 223 6.05 -9.03 -19.91
CA SER A 223 5.67 -8.12 -18.82
C SER A 223 4.67 -8.84 -17.90
N LEU A 224 5.00 -8.98 -16.61
CA LEU A 224 4.10 -9.53 -15.61
C LEU A 224 3.01 -8.53 -15.17
N HIS A 225 3.13 -7.28 -15.59
CA HIS A 225 2.24 -6.17 -15.24
C HIS A 225 1.92 -5.32 -16.47
N GLU A 226 1.31 -5.92 -17.47
CA GLU A 226 0.64 -5.16 -18.52
C GLU A 226 -0.58 -5.95 -18.97
N ASP A 227 -1.75 -5.54 -18.48
CA ASP A 227 -3.00 -5.59 -19.23
C ASP A 227 -4.10 -4.86 -18.46
N SER A 228 -4.10 -3.54 -18.60
CA SER A 228 -5.28 -2.72 -18.40
C SER A 228 -5.39 -1.70 -19.54
N SER A 229 -5.71 -2.18 -20.76
CA SER A 229 -6.69 -1.55 -21.67
C SER A 229 -6.55 -2.06 -23.12
N LEU A 230 -7.61 -2.72 -23.62
CA LEU A 230 -8.05 -2.83 -25.04
C LEU A 230 -7.14 -3.74 -25.91
N GLU A 231 -7.57 -4.81 -26.61
CA GLU A 231 -8.81 -5.08 -27.35
C GLU A 231 -9.10 -6.59 -27.52
N THR A 232 -10.39 -6.94 -27.57
CA THR A 232 -10.94 -8.24 -27.97
C THR A 232 -10.61 -8.60 -29.42
N LYS A 233 -9.74 -9.59 -29.64
CA LYS A 233 -9.90 -10.61 -30.71
C LYS A 233 -8.92 -11.77 -30.52
N ASN A 234 -9.48 -12.98 -30.61
CA ASN A 234 -8.81 -14.30 -30.57
C ASN A 234 -8.39 -14.85 -29.20
N GLN A 235 -9.30 -14.84 -28.24
CA GLN A 235 -9.22 -15.80 -27.13
C GLN A 235 -9.80 -17.15 -27.57
N SER A 236 -9.06 -18.23 -27.35
CA SER A 236 -9.48 -19.58 -27.71
C SER A 236 -10.79 -19.97 -27.00
N LYS A 237 -11.63 -20.81 -27.64
CA LYS A 237 -12.93 -21.26 -27.08
C LYS A 237 -12.79 -21.88 -25.68
N ALA A 238 -11.62 -22.42 -25.33
CA ALA A 238 -11.31 -22.95 -24.00
C ALA A 238 -11.17 -21.86 -22.93
N TYR A 239 -10.57 -20.71 -23.26
CA TYR A 239 -10.40 -19.58 -22.35
C TYR A 239 -11.75 -18.95 -21.98
N LEU A 240 -12.64 -18.77 -22.95
CA LEU A 240 -14.01 -18.27 -22.74
C LEU A 240 -14.83 -19.21 -21.84
N LYS A 241 -14.68 -20.54 -21.99
CA LYS A 241 -15.32 -21.52 -21.09
C LYS A 241 -14.79 -21.44 -19.66
N MET A 242 -13.48 -21.28 -19.47
CA MET A 242 -12.90 -21.14 -18.12
C MET A 242 -13.30 -19.82 -17.45
N LYS A 243 -13.35 -18.71 -18.20
CA LYS A 243 -13.80 -17.42 -17.69
C LYS A 243 -15.26 -17.47 -17.24
N LYS A 244 -16.16 -18.02 -18.08
CA LYS A 244 -17.58 -18.17 -17.75
C LYS A 244 -17.82 -19.11 -16.55
N LYS A 245 -17.01 -20.18 -16.41
CA LYS A 245 -17.05 -21.07 -15.23
C LYS A 245 -16.57 -20.38 -13.95
N ARG A 246 -15.58 -19.47 -14.06
CA ARG A 246 -15.04 -18.72 -12.91
C ARG A 246 -15.99 -17.60 -12.45
N GLU A 247 -16.67 -16.94 -13.39
CA GLU A 247 -17.72 -15.95 -13.10
C GLU A 247 -18.97 -16.62 -12.51
N ALA A 248 -19.43 -17.75 -13.05
CA ALA A 248 -20.56 -18.51 -12.48
C ALA A 248 -20.27 -19.01 -11.05
N LYS A 249 -19.03 -19.42 -10.77
CA LYS A 249 -18.62 -19.85 -9.41
C LYS A 249 -18.52 -18.67 -8.43
N ARG A 250 -18.24 -17.45 -8.91
CA ARG A 250 -18.27 -16.22 -8.11
C ARG A 250 -19.71 -15.80 -7.79
N GLN A 251 -20.61 -15.86 -8.77
CA GLN A 251 -22.02 -15.56 -8.59
C GLN A 251 -22.71 -16.59 -7.66
N ALA A 252 -22.38 -17.88 -7.77
CA ALA A 252 -22.91 -18.90 -6.86
C ALA A 252 -22.43 -18.72 -5.40
N LYS A 253 -21.21 -18.20 -5.18
CA LYS A 253 -20.75 -17.84 -3.83
C LYS A 253 -21.47 -16.61 -3.27
N GLN A 254 -21.68 -15.59 -4.10
CA GLN A 254 -22.42 -14.40 -3.68
C GLN A 254 -23.91 -14.69 -3.41
N GLN A 255 -24.52 -15.68 -4.08
CA GLN A 255 -25.88 -16.10 -3.78
C GLN A 255 -25.97 -16.94 -2.50
N GLN A 256 -24.97 -17.77 -2.19
CA GLN A 256 -24.88 -18.47 -0.90
C GLN A 256 -24.71 -17.52 0.29
N ASP A 257 -23.94 -16.44 0.13
CA ASP A 257 -23.75 -15.43 1.20
C ASP A 257 -25.04 -14.60 1.45
N VAL A 258 -25.94 -14.51 0.46
CA VAL A 258 -27.22 -13.77 0.58
C VAL A 258 -28.35 -14.65 1.13
N GLU A 259 -28.36 -15.96 0.85
CA GLU A 259 -29.36 -16.89 1.41
C GLU A 259 -29.15 -17.12 2.92
N ASP A 260 -27.90 -17.18 3.41
CA ASP A 260 -27.60 -17.32 4.85
C ASP A 260 -27.95 -16.07 5.67
N SER A 261 -28.19 -14.92 5.02
CA SER A 261 -28.52 -13.66 5.70
C SER A 261 -30.02 -13.45 5.94
N SER A 262 -30.89 -14.35 5.45
CA SER A 262 -32.35 -14.13 5.43
C SER A 262 -33.19 -15.02 6.36
N ASN A 263 -32.58 -15.96 7.09
CA ASN A 263 -33.31 -16.81 8.05
C ASN A 263 -32.73 -16.69 9.47
N ASN A 264 -33.12 -15.64 10.20
CA ASN A 264 -33.31 -15.78 11.64
C ASN A 264 -34.17 -14.65 12.23
N LYS A 265 -35.47 -14.91 12.36
CA LYS A 265 -36.32 -14.26 13.37
C LYS A 265 -37.00 -15.35 14.20
N GLN A 266 -36.85 -15.17 15.53
CA GLN A 266 -37.55 -15.82 16.63
C GLN A 266 -37.12 -17.25 17.01
N SER A 267 -36.33 -17.36 18.08
CA SER A 267 -36.67 -18.20 19.24
C SER A 267 -35.77 -17.87 20.44
N ALA A 268 -36.32 -18.16 21.62
CA ALA A 268 -35.99 -17.59 22.91
C ALA A 268 -34.73 -18.15 23.60
N VAL A 269 -34.27 -17.36 24.57
CA VAL A 269 -33.31 -17.63 25.65
C VAL A 269 -33.21 -19.10 26.08
N LYS A 270 -32.01 -19.69 25.97
CA LYS A 270 -31.46 -20.66 26.93
C LYS A 270 -29.93 -20.50 27.03
N THR A 271 -29.47 -20.63 28.26
CA THR A 271 -28.16 -20.31 28.82
C THR A 271 -27.06 -21.30 28.42
N SER A 272 -25.85 -20.76 28.21
CA SER A 272 -24.51 -21.32 28.49
C SER A 272 -24.11 -22.70 27.94
N GLU A 273 -23.26 -22.70 26.89
CA GLU A 273 -21.99 -23.47 26.78
C GLU A 273 -21.34 -23.28 25.37
N GLU A 274 -20.48 -22.27 25.20
CA GLU A 274 -19.52 -22.15 24.08
C GLU A 274 -18.24 -21.52 24.63
N PRO A 275 -17.04 -22.12 24.40
CA PRO A 275 -16.34 -21.97 23.11
C PRO A 275 -15.59 -23.22 22.60
N LYS A 276 -15.53 -24.32 23.37
CA LYS A 276 -14.68 -25.48 23.06
C LYS A 276 -15.19 -26.34 21.90
N ASP A 277 -16.51 -26.35 21.66
CA ASP A 277 -17.12 -27.24 20.67
C ASP A 277 -16.90 -26.78 19.23
N ASN A 278 -16.79 -25.47 19.00
CA ASN A 278 -16.55 -24.91 17.67
C ASN A 278 -15.11 -25.19 17.18
N GLU A 279 -14.12 -25.13 18.09
CA GLU A 279 -12.74 -25.53 17.79
C GLU A 279 -12.60 -27.04 17.55
N LYS A 280 -13.28 -27.88 18.34
CA LYS A 280 -13.33 -29.34 18.16
C LYS A 280 -13.88 -29.71 16.78
N GLN A 281 -14.95 -29.07 16.33
CA GLN A 281 -15.54 -29.29 15.01
C GLN A 281 -14.64 -28.84 13.85
N LEU A 282 -13.95 -27.70 13.97
CA LEU A 282 -12.99 -27.23 12.97
C LEU A 282 -11.79 -28.18 12.85
N ARG A 283 -11.31 -28.70 13.98
CA ARG A 283 -10.21 -29.66 14.01
C ARG A 283 -10.58 -30.99 13.36
N ILE A 284 -11.77 -31.52 13.63
CA ILE A 284 -12.30 -32.73 12.98
C ILE A 284 -12.37 -32.55 11.45
N LYS A 285 -12.90 -31.41 10.96
CA LYS A 285 -12.98 -31.13 9.51
C LYS A 285 -11.61 -31.11 8.84
N LYS A 286 -10.58 -30.57 9.52
CA LYS A 286 -9.21 -30.52 9.01
C LYS A 286 -8.59 -31.92 8.93
N ILE A 287 -8.71 -32.72 9.98
CA ILE A 287 -8.20 -34.10 10.03
C ILE A 287 -8.87 -34.97 8.95
N GLN A 288 -10.18 -34.83 8.75
CA GLN A 288 -10.89 -35.54 7.68
C GLN A 288 -10.43 -35.15 6.27
N SER A 289 -10.05 -33.89 6.04
CA SER A 289 -9.49 -33.42 4.77
C SER A 289 -8.09 -34.00 4.52
N ASP A 290 -7.27 -34.09 5.56
CA ASP A 290 -5.93 -34.66 5.48
C ASP A 290 -5.97 -36.17 5.23
N LEU A 291 -6.88 -36.91 5.88
CA LEU A 291 -7.12 -38.33 5.61
C LEU A 291 -7.62 -38.59 4.18
N LYS A 292 -8.47 -37.71 3.62
CA LYS A 292 -8.88 -37.79 2.20
C LYS A 292 -7.69 -37.62 1.25
N SER A 293 -6.74 -36.75 1.59
CA SER A 293 -5.53 -36.53 0.80
C SER A 293 -4.58 -37.72 0.89
N ILE A 294 -4.43 -38.31 2.08
CA ILE A 294 -3.66 -39.54 2.30
C ILE A 294 -4.23 -40.72 1.52
N ASN A 295 -5.56 -40.89 1.50
CA ASN A 295 -6.20 -41.92 0.68
C ASN A 295 -5.92 -41.74 -0.82
N ARG A 296 -5.85 -40.50 -1.32
CA ARG A 296 -5.42 -40.23 -2.70
C ARG A 296 -3.97 -40.65 -2.93
N PHE A 297 -3.07 -40.40 -1.99
CA PHE A 297 -1.68 -40.86 -2.10
C PHE A 297 -1.57 -42.39 -2.07
N LYS A 298 -2.38 -43.09 -1.27
CA LYS A 298 -2.46 -44.56 -1.30
C LYS A 298 -2.93 -45.08 -2.66
N THR A 299 -3.95 -44.45 -3.26
CA THR A 299 -4.41 -44.84 -4.61
C THR A 299 -3.37 -44.57 -5.69
N LEU A 300 -2.53 -43.54 -5.52
CA LEU A 300 -1.41 -43.25 -6.42
C LEU A 300 -0.27 -44.27 -6.24
N GLN A 301 -0.01 -44.70 -5.00
CA GLN A 301 0.95 -45.76 -4.69
C GLN A 301 0.52 -47.11 -5.28
N SER A 302 -0.77 -47.46 -5.14
CA SER A 302 -1.32 -48.71 -5.67
C SER A 302 -1.43 -48.73 -7.20
N SER A 303 -1.41 -47.55 -7.85
CA SER A 303 -1.33 -47.43 -9.32
C SER A 303 0.10 -47.39 -9.86
N GLY A 304 1.10 -47.68 -9.01
CA GLY A 304 2.50 -47.85 -9.42
C GLY A 304 3.28 -46.55 -9.65
N LYS A 305 2.76 -45.40 -9.20
CA LYS A 305 3.50 -44.12 -9.26
C LYS A 305 4.35 -43.93 -8.01
N GLU A 306 5.62 -43.59 -8.20
CA GLU A 306 6.52 -43.23 -7.10
C GLU A 306 6.06 -41.93 -6.41
N LEU A 307 6.02 -41.95 -5.08
CA LEU A 307 5.62 -40.82 -4.25
C LEU A 307 6.85 -40.07 -3.76
N ASP A 308 6.79 -38.74 -3.78
CA ASP A 308 7.84 -37.87 -3.24
C ASP A 308 7.99 -38.06 -1.71
N ASN A 309 9.17 -37.77 -1.17
CA ASN A 309 9.53 -37.93 0.25
C ASN A 309 8.52 -37.23 1.19
N ASN A 310 7.97 -36.09 0.78
CA ASN A 310 6.95 -35.37 1.54
C ASN A 310 5.59 -36.10 1.57
N GLN A 311 5.23 -36.81 0.50
CA GLN A 311 3.99 -37.58 0.41
C GLN A 311 4.09 -38.87 1.24
N MET A 312 5.27 -39.50 1.21
CA MET A 312 5.60 -40.66 2.06
C MET A 312 5.60 -40.31 3.56
N ALA A 313 6.11 -39.14 3.95
CA ALA A 313 6.06 -38.68 5.33
C ALA A 313 4.61 -38.46 5.82
N ARG A 314 3.73 -37.95 4.95
CA ARG A 314 2.30 -37.78 5.26
C ARG A 314 1.54 -39.10 5.39
N LEU A 315 1.91 -40.12 4.62
CA LEU A 315 1.35 -41.47 4.77
C LEU A 315 1.66 -42.08 6.15
N LYS A 316 2.86 -41.85 6.68
CA LYS A 316 3.26 -42.35 8.00
C LYS A 316 2.47 -41.72 9.16
N LEU A 317 1.91 -40.53 8.95
CA LEU A 317 1.12 -39.80 9.97
C LEU A 317 -0.35 -40.25 10.04
N GLU A 318 -0.80 -41.11 9.13
CA GLU A 318 -2.21 -41.53 9.03
C GLU A 318 -2.75 -42.15 10.32
N ASN A 319 -1.98 -43.07 10.92
CA ASN A 319 -2.40 -43.75 12.14
C ASN A 319 -2.57 -42.78 13.32
N GLY A 320 -1.74 -41.73 13.38
CA GLY A 320 -1.85 -40.67 14.38
C GLY A 320 -3.10 -39.82 14.16
N LEU A 321 -3.40 -39.45 12.92
CA LEU A 321 -4.60 -38.69 12.56
C LEU A 321 -5.90 -39.46 12.82
N LEU A 322 -5.92 -40.77 12.61
CA LEU A 322 -7.07 -41.63 12.94
C LEU A 322 -7.28 -41.73 14.46
N ALA A 323 -6.20 -41.82 15.24
CA ALA A 323 -6.28 -41.82 16.70
C ALA A 323 -6.77 -40.48 17.25
N GLU A 324 -6.25 -39.35 16.72
CA GLU A 324 -6.67 -37.99 17.08
C GLU A 324 -8.15 -37.76 16.72
N LEU A 325 -8.60 -38.21 15.54
CA LEU A 325 -10.00 -38.13 15.13
C LEU A 325 -10.93 -38.93 16.05
N LYS A 326 -10.50 -40.13 16.47
CA LYS A 326 -11.27 -40.96 17.41
C LYS A 326 -11.39 -40.30 18.79
N GLN A 327 -10.32 -39.72 19.30
CA GLN A 327 -10.33 -38.98 20.57
C GLN A 327 -11.21 -37.72 20.51
N LEU A 328 -11.23 -37.03 19.38
CA LEU A 328 -12.08 -35.87 19.15
C LEU A 328 -13.54 -36.22 18.82
N GLN A 329 -13.90 -37.50 18.67
CA GLN A 329 -15.29 -37.94 18.44
C GLN A 329 -15.93 -38.63 19.65
N LEU A 330 -15.12 -38.95 20.67
CA LEU A 330 -15.59 -39.29 22.03
C LEU A 330 -16.00 -38.03 22.81
#